data_AF-A0A956SCX5-F1
#
_entry.id   AF-A0A956SCX5-F1
#
_cell.length_a   1.000
_cell.length_b   1.000
_cell.length_c   1.000
_cell.angle_alpha   90.00
_cell.angle_beta   90.00
_cell.angle_gamma   90.00
#
_symmetry.space_group_name_H-M   'P 1'
#
loop_
_entity.id
_entity.type
_entity.pdbx_description
1 polymer ?
#
loop_
_entity_poly.entity_id
_entity_poly.type
_entity_poly.pdbx_seq_one_letter_code
_entity_poly.pdbx_strand_id
1 'polypeptide(L)'
;MRLRWFGVTLLFLLPVRAGAEGGYWCWDADEVSVHVDGSTLHVAHEAALINCCPEPIVYEVEMTTNEIEVTERSESVCNCDCCFNLEFQIEDVPPGSWTLTYHWLDHETYQWVSRTVPVEVPDLGQGVDPFVGAQWHSGCLEPSSIPSDSDSSDPETRNEGWGPLKAHYRG
;
A
#
# COMPACT_ATOMS: atom_id res chain seq x y z
N MET A 1 -17.40 -60.76 -8.76
CA MET A 1 -18.14 -59.69 -8.05
C MET A 1 -17.57 -58.34 -8.48
N ARG A 2 -18.36 -57.49 -9.13
CA ARG A 2 -17.97 -56.11 -9.51
C ARG A 2 -18.82 -55.16 -8.69
N LEU A 3 -18.23 -54.44 -7.74
CA LEU A 3 -18.91 -53.37 -7.00
C LEU A 3 -18.99 -52.13 -7.88
N ARG A 4 -20.22 -51.66 -8.15
CA ARG A 4 -20.50 -50.36 -8.75
C ARG A 4 -20.62 -49.33 -7.64
N TRP A 5 -19.76 -48.31 -7.68
CA TRP A 5 -19.88 -47.11 -6.85
C TRP A 5 -20.86 -46.13 -7.50
N PHE A 6 -21.89 -45.72 -6.75
CA PHE A 6 -22.77 -44.61 -7.11
C PHE A 6 -22.26 -43.35 -6.40
N GLY A 7 -21.74 -42.38 -7.17
CA GLY A 7 -21.40 -41.07 -6.65
C GLY A 7 -22.67 -40.25 -6.42
N VAL A 8 -22.88 -39.82 -5.18
CA VAL A 8 -23.91 -38.84 -4.81
C VAL A 8 -23.23 -37.49 -4.76
N THR A 9 -23.50 -36.63 -5.75
CA THR A 9 -23.02 -35.25 -5.77
C THR A 9 -23.98 -34.40 -4.93
N LEU A 10 -23.53 -34.03 -3.74
CA LEU A 10 -24.27 -33.15 -2.83
C LEU A 10 -23.98 -31.70 -3.22
N LEU A 11 -24.98 -31.04 -3.83
CA LEU A 11 -24.89 -29.64 -4.24
C LEU A 11 -25.20 -28.75 -3.03
N PHE A 12 -24.17 -28.17 -2.41
CA PHE A 12 -24.34 -27.17 -1.35
C PHE A 12 -24.66 -25.81 -2.00
N LEU A 13 -25.90 -25.35 -1.82
CA LEU A 13 -26.28 -23.98 -2.10
C LEU A 13 -25.79 -23.10 -0.95
N LEU A 14 -24.74 -22.32 -1.18
CA LEU A 14 -24.31 -21.28 -0.26
C LEU A 14 -25.21 -20.05 -0.41
N PRO A 15 -25.61 -19.41 0.70
CA PRO A 15 -26.37 -18.17 0.64
C PRO A 15 -25.52 -17.05 0.05
N VAL A 16 -26.00 -16.45 -1.05
CA VAL A 16 -25.46 -15.19 -1.58
C VAL A 16 -25.77 -14.10 -0.57
N ARG A 17 -24.76 -13.65 0.17
CA ARG A 17 -24.85 -12.48 1.03
C ARG A 17 -24.82 -11.26 0.13
N ALA A 18 -25.94 -10.55 0.03
CA ALA A 18 -25.98 -9.23 -0.58
C ALA A 18 -25.11 -8.29 0.29
N GLY A 19 -23.95 -7.92 -0.23
CA GLY A 19 -23.10 -6.88 0.37
C GLY A 19 -23.82 -5.54 0.30
N ALA A 20 -23.82 -4.81 1.40
CA ALA A 20 -24.38 -3.47 1.46
C ALA A 20 -23.56 -2.54 0.56
N GLU A 21 -24.24 -1.88 -0.39
CA GLU A 21 -23.68 -0.82 -1.21
C GLU A 21 -23.54 0.45 -0.36
N GLY A 22 -22.48 0.51 0.45
CA GLY A 22 -21.98 1.73 1.07
C GLY A 22 -20.61 2.01 0.49
N GLY A 23 -20.43 3.15 -0.18
CA GLY A 23 -19.13 3.54 -0.74
C GLY A 23 -18.09 3.55 0.36
N TYR A 24 -17.10 2.66 0.25
CA TYR A 24 -15.95 2.58 1.14
C TYR A 24 -15.16 3.90 1.01
N TRP A 25 -15.10 4.68 2.08
CA TRP A 25 -14.25 5.87 2.18
C TRP A 25 -12.79 5.44 2.43
N CYS A 26 -11.85 6.38 2.58
CA CYS A 26 -10.43 6.06 2.81
C CYS A 26 -10.20 5.09 4.00
N TRP A 27 -11.05 5.20 5.03
CA TRP A 27 -10.95 4.50 6.31
C TRP A 27 -10.86 2.96 6.27
N ASP A 28 -11.41 2.31 5.24
CA ASP A 28 -11.46 0.84 5.15
C ASP A 28 -10.35 0.28 4.25
N ALA A 29 -9.60 1.15 3.56
CA ALA A 29 -8.60 0.80 2.56
C ALA A 29 -7.19 1.34 2.89
N ASP A 30 -7.00 1.99 4.05
CA ASP A 30 -5.70 2.48 4.53
C ASP A 30 -4.70 1.30 4.66
N GLU A 31 -3.84 1.16 3.66
CA GLU A 31 -2.89 0.07 3.54
C GLU A 31 -1.50 0.57 3.14
N VAL A 32 -0.49 0.10 3.86
CA VAL A 32 0.92 0.33 3.51
C VAL A 32 1.53 -0.96 2.98
N SER A 33 2.13 -0.88 1.80
CA SER A 33 2.83 -1.97 1.14
C SER A 33 4.25 -1.56 0.74
N VAL A 34 5.15 -2.55 0.67
CA VAL A 34 6.55 -2.34 0.28
C VAL A 34 6.94 -3.40 -0.75
N HIS A 35 7.58 -2.97 -1.83
CA HIS A 35 8.13 -3.82 -2.86
C HIS A 35 9.62 -3.53 -3.06
N VAL A 36 10.40 -4.59 -3.23
CA VAL A 36 11.85 -4.49 -3.43
C VAL A 36 12.16 -4.69 -4.92
N ASP A 37 12.73 -3.67 -5.56
CA ASP A 37 13.30 -3.75 -6.91
C ASP A 37 14.80 -3.44 -6.86
N GLY A 38 15.62 -4.50 -6.90
CA GLY A 38 17.06 -4.39 -6.72
C GLY A 38 17.43 -3.78 -5.36
N SER A 39 18.12 -2.64 -5.37
CA SER A 39 18.47 -1.86 -4.17
C SER A 39 17.44 -0.79 -3.79
N THR A 40 16.29 -0.76 -4.47
CA THR A 40 15.26 0.25 -4.25
C THR A 40 14.05 -0.35 -3.54
N LEU A 41 13.60 0.32 -2.48
CA LEU A 41 12.32 0.03 -1.84
C LEU A 41 11.26 0.98 -2.40
N HIS A 42 10.26 0.41 -3.05
CA HIS A 42 9.04 1.12 -3.45
C HIS A 42 8.03 0.98 -2.31
N VAL A 43 7.71 2.11 -1.67
CA VAL A 43 6.76 2.14 -0.56
C VAL A 43 5.49 2.85 -1.05
N ALA A 44 4.34 2.21 -0.85
CA ALA A 44 3.04 2.75 -1.17
C ALA A 44 2.17 2.82 0.09
N HIS A 45 1.46 3.93 0.25
CA HIS A 45 0.42 4.13 1.26
C HIS A 45 -0.87 4.44 0.52
N GLU A 46 -1.72 3.43 0.39
CA GLU A 46 -2.98 3.47 -0.35
C GLU A 46 -4.10 4.02 0.54
N ALA A 47 -4.97 4.84 -0.07
CA ALA A 47 -6.11 5.46 0.61
C ALA A 47 -5.74 6.21 1.91
N ALA A 48 -4.58 6.86 1.95
CA ALA A 48 -4.16 7.71 3.05
C ALA A 48 -5.15 8.86 3.26
N LEU A 49 -5.77 8.93 4.45
CA LEU A 49 -6.66 10.02 4.84
C LEU A 49 -5.83 11.23 5.31
N ILE A 50 -5.69 12.23 4.45
CA ILE A 50 -4.89 13.43 4.73
C ILE A 50 -5.74 14.66 4.47
N ASN A 51 -5.44 15.76 5.17
CA ASN A 51 -6.06 17.03 4.86
C ASN A 51 -5.78 17.42 3.40
N CYS A 52 -6.83 17.76 2.67
CA CYS A 52 -6.75 18.17 1.28
C CYS A 52 -5.80 19.38 1.13
N CYS A 53 -5.31 19.65 -0.07
CA CYS A 53 -4.27 20.68 -0.28
C CYS A 53 -2.99 20.45 0.56
N PRO A 54 -2.43 19.23 0.62
CA PRO A 54 -1.21 19.03 1.38
C PRO A 54 -0.10 19.92 0.79
N GLU A 55 0.62 20.61 1.65
CA GLU A 55 2.00 21.01 1.36
C GLU A 55 2.81 19.74 1.02
N PRO A 56 4.00 19.86 0.41
CA PRO A 56 4.78 18.68 0.02
C PRO A 56 4.87 17.67 1.16
N ILE A 57 4.44 16.44 0.88
CA ILE A 57 4.52 15.33 1.84
C ILE A 57 5.99 15.01 2.03
N VAL A 58 6.44 14.96 3.27
CA VAL A 58 7.83 14.73 3.64
C VAL A 58 7.95 13.33 4.23
N TYR A 59 8.95 12.59 3.76
CA TYR A 59 9.34 11.30 4.31
C TYR A 59 10.70 11.44 4.98
N GLU A 60 10.75 11.22 6.28
CA GLU A 60 12.00 11.11 7.02
C GLU A 60 12.36 9.64 7.14
N VAL A 61 13.58 9.29 6.72
CA VAL A 61 14.07 7.91 6.75
C VAL A 61 15.27 7.84 7.69
N GLU A 62 15.14 7.00 8.72
CA GLU A 62 16.22 6.68 9.64
C GLU A 62 16.56 5.19 9.52
N MET A 63 17.87 4.89 9.45
CA MET A 63 18.36 3.52 9.38
C MET A 63 19.19 3.18 10.60
N THR A 64 18.97 1.99 11.15
CA THR A 64 19.84 1.39 12.16
C THR A 64 20.41 0.05 11.65
N THR A 65 20.83 -0.85 12.53
CA THR A 65 21.52 -2.09 12.13
C THR A 65 20.63 -3.04 11.33
N ASN A 66 19.31 -3.08 11.55
CA ASN A 66 18.36 -3.95 10.82
C ASN A 66 16.96 -3.32 10.70
N GLU A 67 16.83 -2.03 10.98
CA GLU A 67 15.54 -1.34 10.97
C GLU A 67 15.61 -0.14 10.03
N ILE A 68 14.51 0.07 9.30
CA ILE A 68 14.25 1.25 8.49
C ILE A 68 13.02 1.90 9.09
N GLU A 69 13.18 3.06 9.72
CA GLU A 69 12.06 3.85 10.21
C GLU A 69 11.73 4.91 9.18
N VAL A 70 10.47 4.93 8.72
CA VAL A 70 9.95 5.96 7.84
C VAL A 70 8.88 6.74 8.59
N THR A 71 9.01 8.06 8.65
CA THR A 71 7.95 8.93 9.16
C THR A 71 7.38 9.78 8.03
N GLU A 72 6.12 9.57 7.71
CA GLU A 72 5.32 10.42 6.83
C GLU A 72 4.86 11.66 7.59
N ARG A 73 5.06 12.84 6.99
CA ARG A 73 4.50 14.10 7.47
C ARG A 73 3.86 14.86 6.33
N SER A 74 2.67 15.38 6.62
CA SER A 74 1.97 16.31 5.76
C SER A 74 1.55 17.52 6.59
N GLU A 75 1.70 18.70 6.01
CA GLU A 75 1.09 19.93 6.51
C GLU A 75 0.00 20.34 5.52
N SER A 76 -1.03 21.04 5.96
CA SER A 76 -2.06 21.56 5.08
C SER A 76 -2.62 22.89 5.60
N VAL A 77 -3.01 23.73 4.65
CA VAL A 77 -3.72 25.00 4.89
C VAL A 77 -5.23 24.86 4.76
N CYS A 78 -5.72 23.73 4.25
CA CYS A 78 -7.14 23.46 4.09
C CYS A 78 -7.70 22.82 5.36
N ASN A 79 -9.02 22.66 5.41
CA ASN A 79 -9.73 22.03 6.52
C ASN A 79 -10.80 21.09 5.96
N CYS A 80 -10.35 20.17 5.10
CA CYS A 80 -11.17 19.11 4.53
C CYS A 80 -10.35 17.83 4.43
N ASP A 81 -10.97 16.67 4.59
CA ASP A 81 -10.26 15.40 4.49
C ASP A 81 -10.34 14.87 3.07
N CYS A 82 -9.25 14.28 2.58
CA CYS A 82 -9.22 13.65 1.27
C CYS A 82 -8.36 12.39 1.26
N CYS A 83 -8.72 11.42 0.42
CA CYS A 83 -7.91 10.22 0.25
C CYS A 83 -6.82 10.47 -0.80
N PHE A 84 -5.63 9.97 -0.53
CA PHE A 84 -4.53 9.97 -1.47
C PHE A 84 -3.92 8.56 -1.55
N ASN A 85 -3.49 8.17 -2.74
CA ASN A 85 -2.48 7.13 -2.87
C ASN A 85 -1.13 7.82 -2.91
N LEU A 86 -0.22 7.43 -2.03
CA LEU A 86 1.11 7.98 -1.92
C LEU A 86 2.13 6.93 -2.30
N GLU A 87 3.17 7.34 -3.00
CA GLU A 87 4.29 6.49 -3.37
C GLU A 87 5.60 7.25 -3.19
N PHE A 88 6.62 6.58 -2.66
CA PHE A 88 7.98 7.08 -2.70
C PHE A 88 8.98 5.93 -2.79
N GLN A 89 10.23 6.29 -3.08
CA GLN A 89 11.34 5.36 -3.20
C GLN A 89 12.37 5.62 -2.11
N ILE A 90 12.92 4.54 -1.55
CA ILE A 90 14.18 4.58 -0.81
C ILE A 90 15.21 3.91 -1.72
N GLU A 91 16.11 4.70 -2.28
CA GLU A 91 17.12 4.25 -3.23
C GLU A 91 18.43 3.88 -2.50
N ASP A 92 19.28 3.08 -3.15
CA ASP A 92 20.59 2.65 -2.64
C ASP A 92 20.56 1.99 -1.24
N VAL A 93 19.52 1.19 -0.98
CA VAL A 93 19.39 0.45 0.29
C VAL A 93 20.46 -0.65 0.37
N PRO A 94 21.27 -0.70 1.46
CA PRO A 94 22.28 -1.72 1.63
C PRO A 94 21.65 -3.13 1.65
N PRO A 95 22.36 -4.15 1.15
CA PRO A 95 21.83 -5.51 1.13
C PRO A 95 21.66 -6.07 2.54
N GLY A 96 20.59 -6.84 2.75
CA GLY A 96 20.30 -7.44 4.05
C GLY A 96 18.82 -7.67 4.30
N SER A 97 18.55 -8.28 5.45
CA SER A 97 17.21 -8.46 6.00
C SER A 97 16.87 -7.26 6.87
N TRP A 98 15.80 -6.55 6.51
CA TRP A 98 15.38 -5.33 7.18
C TRP A 98 13.96 -5.45 7.71
N THR A 99 13.68 -4.71 8.78
CA THR A 99 12.33 -4.45 9.25
C THR A 99 12.00 -2.99 8.97
N LEU A 100 11.14 -2.74 7.97
CA LEU A 100 10.66 -1.39 7.68
C LEU A 100 9.45 -1.09 8.56
N THR A 101 9.52 -0.03 9.37
CA THR A 101 8.38 0.50 10.12
C THR A 101 7.99 1.85 9.55
N TYR A 102 6.76 1.93 9.04
CA TYR A 102 6.17 3.12 8.46
C TYR A 102 5.24 3.78 9.47
N HIS A 103 5.44 5.08 9.74
CA HIS A 103 4.69 5.87 10.70
C HIS A 103 3.95 7.01 9.99
N TRP A 104 2.66 7.17 10.29
CA TRP A 104 1.85 8.29 9.82
C TRP A 104 0.92 8.77 10.93
N LEU A 105 0.43 10.01 10.78
CA LEU A 105 -0.62 10.54 11.64
C LEU A 105 -1.96 10.17 11.03
N ASP A 106 -2.70 9.29 11.70
CA ASP A 106 -4.09 9.01 11.34
C ASP A 106 -4.94 10.26 11.62
N HIS A 107 -5.50 10.85 10.56
CA HIS A 107 -6.25 12.10 10.64
C HIS A 107 -7.66 11.92 11.24
N GLU A 108 -8.18 10.69 11.31
CA GLU A 108 -9.47 10.42 11.97
C GLU A 108 -9.30 10.43 13.49
N THR A 109 -8.27 9.74 13.99
CA THR A 109 -8.05 9.61 15.44
C THR A 109 -7.08 10.66 15.99
N TYR A 110 -6.35 11.36 15.13
CA TYR A 110 -5.22 12.24 15.47
C TYR A 110 -4.15 11.51 16.29
N GLN A 111 -3.93 10.23 15.98
CA GLN A 111 -2.91 9.39 16.64
C GLN A 111 -1.86 8.95 15.63
N TRP A 112 -0.62 8.83 16.12
CA TRP A 112 0.41 8.17 15.34
C TRP A 112 0.14 6.67 15.29
N VAL A 113 0.06 6.14 14.08
CA VAL A 113 -0.11 4.72 13.78
C VAL A 113 1.11 4.22 13.04
N SER A 114 1.30 2.90 13.02
CA SER A 114 2.43 2.31 12.33
C SER A 114 2.13 0.97 11.69
N ARG A 115 2.87 0.69 10.62
CA ARG A 115 2.87 -0.58 9.91
C ARG A 115 4.28 -1.09 9.77
N THR A 116 4.49 -2.36 10.14
CA THR A 116 5.79 -3.01 10.01
C THR A 116 5.76 -4.04 8.89
N VAL A 117 6.75 -4.01 8.01
CA VAL A 117 6.90 -4.91 6.86
C VAL A 117 8.33 -5.46 6.85
N PRO A 118 8.52 -6.79 6.90
CA PRO A 118 9.85 -7.37 6.68
C PRO A 118 10.22 -7.25 5.19
N VAL A 119 11.45 -6.84 4.90
CA VAL A 119 11.96 -6.71 3.53
C VAL A 119 13.34 -7.35 3.40
N GLU A 120 13.60 -7.97 2.26
CA GLU A 120 14.88 -8.61 1.94
C GLU A 120 15.48 -7.91 0.73
N VAL A 121 16.64 -7.26 0.92
CA VAL A 121 17.31 -6.49 -0.13
C VAL A 121 18.50 -7.30 -0.66
N PRO A 122 18.54 -7.64 -1.96
CA PRO A 122 19.64 -8.41 -2.55
C PRO A 122 20.95 -7.61 -2.61
N ASP A 123 22.07 -8.33 -2.55
CA ASP A 123 23.40 -7.76 -2.79
C ASP A 123 23.68 -7.64 -4.30
N LEU A 124 23.69 -6.39 -4.78
CA LEU A 124 24.06 -6.01 -6.14
C LEU A 124 25.34 -5.16 -6.18
N GLY A 125 26.05 -5.04 -5.05
CA GLY A 125 27.20 -4.14 -4.90
C GLY A 125 26.83 -2.66 -4.76
N GLN A 126 25.62 -2.34 -4.30
CA GLN A 126 25.19 -0.97 -4.01
C GLN A 126 25.88 -0.35 -2.78
N GLY A 127 25.73 0.97 -2.62
CA GLY A 127 26.33 1.76 -1.53
C GLY A 127 25.74 1.47 -0.15
N VAL A 128 26.16 2.28 0.84
CA VAL A 128 25.73 2.18 2.24
C VAL A 128 24.91 3.38 2.73
N ASP A 129 24.51 4.27 1.82
CA ASP A 129 23.90 5.56 2.14
C ASP A 129 22.58 5.71 1.37
N PRO A 130 21.47 5.18 1.90
CA PRO A 130 20.18 5.28 1.23
C PRO A 130 19.66 6.72 1.26
N PHE A 131 18.79 7.06 0.32
CA PHE A 131 18.12 8.34 0.30
C PHE A 131 16.68 8.23 -0.21
N VAL A 132 15.86 9.22 0.14
CA VAL A 132 14.51 9.33 -0.41
C VAL A 132 14.61 9.82 -1.85
N GLY A 133 14.18 8.97 -2.77
CA GLY A 133 14.19 9.20 -4.20
C GLY A 133 12.91 9.85 -4.70
N ALA A 134 12.41 9.35 -5.83
CA ALA A 134 11.18 9.84 -6.44
C ALA A 134 9.97 9.72 -5.49
N GLN A 135 9.07 10.70 -5.56
CA GLN A 135 7.84 10.77 -4.78
C GLN A 135 6.66 11.07 -5.71
N TRP A 136 5.50 10.52 -5.41
CA TRP A 136 4.27 10.71 -6.16
C TRP A 136 3.04 10.63 -5.26
N HIS A 137 1.97 11.31 -5.67
CA HIS A 137 0.65 11.17 -5.05
C HIS A 137 -0.47 11.29 -6.08
N SER A 138 -1.60 10.62 -5.86
CA SER A 138 -2.74 10.58 -6.79
C SER A 138 -3.51 11.89 -6.96
N GLY A 139 -3.23 12.89 -6.11
CA GLY A 139 -4.19 13.96 -5.87
C GLY A 139 -5.39 13.46 -5.07
N CYS A 140 -6.28 14.39 -4.71
CA CYS A 140 -7.47 14.12 -3.92
C CYS A 140 -8.39 13.16 -4.69
N LEU A 141 -8.52 11.92 -4.21
CA LEU A 141 -9.33 10.90 -4.84
C LEU A 141 -10.80 11.24 -4.69
N GLU A 142 -11.53 11.16 -5.80
CA GLU A 142 -12.99 11.22 -5.73
C GLU A 142 -13.49 9.95 -5.02
N PRO A 143 -14.56 10.04 -4.20
CA PRO A 143 -15.10 8.86 -3.51
C PRO A 143 -15.45 7.69 -4.44
N SER A 144 -15.73 7.96 -5.73
CA SER A 144 -16.04 6.94 -6.74
C SER A 144 -14.82 6.24 -7.35
N SER A 145 -13.59 6.73 -7.12
CA SER A 145 -12.36 6.14 -7.67
C SER A 145 -11.67 5.13 -6.75
N ILE A 146 -12.17 4.96 -5.52
CA ILE A 146 -11.66 3.96 -4.59
C ILE A 146 -12.27 2.60 -4.97
N PRO A 147 -11.45 1.57 -5.27
CA PRO A 147 -11.96 0.25 -5.61
C PRO A 147 -12.83 -0.28 -4.47
N SER A 148 -14.12 -0.54 -4.75
CA SER A 148 -14.98 -1.22 -3.80
C SER A 148 -14.59 -2.69 -3.78
N ASP A 149 -14.08 -3.20 -2.65
CA ASP A 149 -13.61 -4.58 -2.47
C ASP A 149 -14.72 -5.66 -2.51
N SER A 150 -15.91 -5.30 -3.03
CA SER A 150 -17.07 -6.17 -3.15
C SER A 150 -16.94 -7.27 -4.22
N ASP A 151 -15.86 -7.29 -5.00
CA ASP A 151 -15.60 -8.33 -6.02
C ASP A 151 -14.45 -9.30 -5.67
N SER A 152 -13.98 -9.31 -4.42
CA SER A 152 -12.86 -10.15 -3.93
C SER A 152 -13.17 -11.66 -3.78
N SER A 153 -14.01 -12.22 -4.66
CA SER A 153 -14.28 -13.67 -4.68
C SER A 153 -13.27 -14.50 -5.47
N ASP A 154 -12.25 -13.89 -6.09
CA ASP A 154 -11.14 -14.59 -6.72
C ASP A 154 -9.80 -14.36 -5.97
N PRO A 155 -9.35 -15.30 -5.13
CA PRO A 155 -8.07 -15.21 -4.42
C PRO A 155 -6.83 -15.43 -5.30
N GLU A 156 -6.95 -15.53 -6.63
CA GLU A 156 -5.85 -15.94 -7.53
C GLU A 156 -5.22 -14.83 -8.40
N THR A 157 -5.68 -13.56 -8.36
CA THR A 157 -5.16 -12.52 -9.30
C THR A 157 -4.54 -11.26 -8.68
N ARG A 158 -4.42 -11.13 -7.35
CA ARG A 158 -3.77 -9.94 -6.72
C ARG A 158 -2.23 -9.85 -6.90
N ASN A 159 -1.63 -10.66 -7.77
CA ASN A 159 -0.18 -10.63 -8.07
C ASN A 159 0.22 -9.84 -9.34
N GLU A 160 -0.70 -9.12 -9.99
CA GLU A 160 -0.39 -8.38 -11.24
C GLU A 160 -0.60 -6.84 -11.14
N GLY A 161 -0.69 -6.32 -9.92
CA GLY A 161 -1.04 -4.92 -9.64
C GLY A 161 0.10 -3.90 -9.68
N TRP A 162 1.34 -4.28 -9.98
CA TRP A 162 2.32 -3.30 -10.48
C TRP A 162 1.98 -3.03 -11.94
N GLY A 163 0.91 -2.27 -12.15
CA GLY A 163 0.70 -1.63 -13.43
C GLY A 163 2.01 -0.95 -13.81
N PRO A 164 2.53 -1.14 -15.04
CA PRO A 164 3.71 -0.43 -15.45
C PRO A 164 3.46 1.05 -15.19
N LEU A 165 4.49 1.75 -14.70
CA LEU A 165 4.73 3.20 -14.74
C LEU A 165 4.38 3.82 -16.11
N LYS A 166 3.12 3.69 -16.55
CA LYS A 166 2.66 4.00 -17.88
C LYS A 166 2.27 5.47 -17.89
N ALA A 167 3.28 6.24 -18.26
CA ALA A 167 3.13 7.30 -19.25
C ALA A 167 2.53 8.62 -18.76
N HIS A 168 2.83 9.06 -17.55
CA HIS A 168 2.76 10.47 -17.18
C HIS A 168 4.15 11.09 -16.93
N TYR A 169 5.09 10.82 -17.84
CA TYR A 169 6.09 11.81 -18.22
C TYR A 169 5.82 12.22 -19.67
N ARG A 170 5.21 13.40 -19.84
CA ARG A 170 5.23 14.13 -21.11
C ARG A 170 5.51 15.59 -20.81
N GLY A 171 6.66 16.06 -21.30
CA GLY A 171 6.98 17.48 -21.49
C GLY A 171 7.89 18.05 -20.43
#